data_AF-A0A4Y8WKL5-F1
#
_entry.id   AF-A0A4Y8WKL5-F1
#
_cell.length_a   1.000
_cell.length_b   1.000
_cell.length_c   1.000
_cell.angle_alpha   90.00
_cell.angle_beta   90.00
_cell.angle_gamma   90.00
#
_symmetry.space_group_name_H-M   'P 1'
#
loop_
_entity.id
_entity.type
_entity.pdbx_description
1 polymer ?
#
loop_
_entity_poly.entity_id
_entity_poly.type
_entity_poly.pdbx_seq_one_letter_code
_entity_poly.pdbx_strand_id
1 'polypeptide(L)'
;MELKLSWVLAPLLVAASFPSLSSPETNEVKYDYVYADLSAGSLNENLGVNNNVTALSIGGNYLWTDNVLLTLDYTARFIHPSATTTEFYTLLPGVAYRYPLLDKLDVVAGAKLGYLWASQTLDATDQELFKDNEMMWGASLEFKYALTKAWELAMRGELNSSDLADVGVFHMRADYQFSSNLSVGGFYTHRDGDYQTAEINGNATTNEGGISLRYLY
;
A
#
# COMPACT_ATOMS: atom_id res chain seq x y z
N MET A 1 14.99 17.95 -11.86
CA MET A 1 16.05 16.95 -11.60
C MET A 1 15.90 15.86 -12.66
N GLU A 2 16.88 15.64 -13.53
CA GLU A 2 16.74 14.68 -14.64
C GLU A 2 16.81 13.24 -14.10
N LEU A 3 15.66 12.57 -14.03
CA LEU A 3 15.57 11.14 -13.75
C LEU A 3 16.15 10.37 -14.94
N LYS A 4 17.37 9.85 -14.78
CA LYS A 4 17.99 8.98 -15.77
C LYS A 4 17.17 7.70 -15.88
N LEU A 5 16.62 7.43 -17.07
CA LEU A 5 15.86 6.24 -17.45
C LEU A 5 16.48 4.92 -16.95
N SER A 6 17.81 4.89 -16.76
CA SER A 6 18.55 3.76 -16.21
C SER A 6 18.19 3.40 -14.76
N TRP A 7 17.70 4.34 -13.95
CA TRP A 7 17.32 4.09 -12.55
C TRP A 7 15.93 3.45 -12.44
N VAL A 8 15.03 3.75 -13.38
CA VAL A 8 13.70 3.14 -13.49
C VAL A 8 13.78 1.72 -14.07
N LEU A 9 14.75 1.46 -14.95
CA LEU A 9 14.93 0.15 -15.59
C LEU A 9 15.74 -0.86 -14.76
N ALA A 10 16.52 -0.40 -13.77
CA ALA A 10 17.34 -1.28 -12.95
C ALA A 10 16.53 -2.32 -12.13
N PRO A 11 15.41 -1.96 -11.45
CA PRO A 11 14.55 -2.95 -10.80
C PRO A 11 13.92 -3.93 -11.80
N LEU A 12 13.54 -3.43 -12.98
CA LEU A 12 12.94 -4.20 -14.07
C LEU A 12 13.90 -5.24 -14.67
N LEU A 13 15.20 -4.93 -14.74
CA LEU A 13 16.24 -5.84 -15.25
C LEU A 13 16.65 -6.90 -14.22
N VAL A 14 16.63 -6.56 -12.92
CA VAL A 14 16.81 -7.55 -11.85
C VAL A 14 15.64 -8.53 -11.82
N ALA A 15 14.43 -8.06 -12.14
CA ALA A 15 13.25 -8.92 -12.22
C ALA A 15 13.33 -9.97 -13.34
N ALA A 16 14.09 -9.71 -14.41
CA ALA A 16 14.17 -10.55 -15.60
C ALA A 16 15.36 -11.53 -15.64
N SER A 17 16.25 -11.53 -14.65
CA SER A 17 17.53 -12.25 -14.73
C SER A 17 17.67 -13.47 -13.81
N PHE A 18 16.62 -13.89 -13.12
CA PHE A 18 16.64 -15.14 -12.36
C PHE A 18 16.16 -16.32 -13.22
N PRO A 19 16.90 -17.45 -13.26
CA PRO A 19 16.40 -18.66 -13.90
C PRO A 19 15.10 -19.07 -13.21
N SER A 20 14.10 -19.44 -14.02
CA SER A 20 12.82 -19.98 -13.58
C SER A 20 13.08 -21.26 -12.77
N LEU A 21 13.20 -21.14 -11.44
CA LEU A 21 13.01 -22.29 -10.58
C LEU A 21 11.56 -22.74 -10.80
N SER A 22 11.37 -24.01 -11.15
CA SER A 22 10.06 -24.64 -11.18
C SER A 22 9.33 -24.34 -9.87
N SER A 23 8.22 -23.60 -9.95
CA SER A 23 7.41 -23.30 -8.78
C SER A 23 6.90 -24.62 -8.20
N PRO A 24 7.07 -24.89 -6.89
CA PRO A 24 6.40 -26.03 -6.27
C PRO A 24 4.88 -25.84 -6.44
N GLU A 25 4.18 -26.89 -6.89
CA GLU A 25 2.72 -26.93 -7.14
C GLU A 25 1.84 -26.56 -5.92
N THR A 26 2.43 -26.28 -4.77
CA THR A 26 1.75 -26.16 -3.48
C THR A 26 2.33 -25.04 -2.61
N ASN A 27 2.29 -23.80 -3.09
CA ASN A 27 2.59 -22.65 -2.23
C ASN A 27 1.39 -22.36 -1.32
N GLU A 28 1.62 -22.30 0.00
CA GLU A 28 0.55 -22.03 0.98
C GLU A 28 0.14 -20.54 1.05
N VAL A 29 0.88 -19.63 0.40
CA VAL A 29 0.59 -18.20 0.32
C VAL A 29 -0.58 -17.91 -0.61
N LYS A 30 -1.50 -17.03 -0.18
CA LYS A 30 -2.74 -16.74 -0.93
C LYS A 30 -2.61 -15.46 -1.74
N TYR A 31 -3.02 -15.50 -3.00
CA TYR A 31 -2.86 -14.38 -3.94
C TYR A 31 -4.16 -13.88 -4.54
N ASP A 32 -5.13 -14.75 -4.75
CA ASP A 32 -6.45 -14.37 -5.26
C ASP A 32 -7.33 -13.90 -4.11
N TYR A 33 -7.36 -12.58 -3.93
CA TYR A 33 -8.18 -11.98 -2.90
C TYR A 33 -8.54 -10.53 -3.20
N VAL A 34 -9.68 -10.12 -2.65
CA VAL A 34 -9.98 -8.71 -2.40
C VAL A 34 -9.92 -8.43 -0.91
N TYR A 35 -9.57 -7.21 -0.54
CA TYR A 35 -9.48 -6.77 0.84
C TYR A 35 -10.20 -5.44 1.06
N ALA A 36 -10.65 -5.26 2.29
CA ALA A 36 -11.14 -3.99 2.81
C ALA A 36 -10.46 -3.73 4.16
N ASP A 37 -9.77 -2.59 4.24
CA ASP A 37 -8.94 -2.20 5.36
C ASP A 37 -9.47 -0.89 5.96
N LEU A 38 -9.51 -0.82 7.28
CA LEU A 38 -9.82 0.39 8.04
C LEU A 38 -8.72 0.62 9.06
N SER A 39 -8.11 1.80 9.04
CA SER A 39 -7.10 2.21 10.01
C SER A 39 -7.36 3.59 10.60
N ALA A 40 -6.77 3.79 11.78
CA ALA A 40 -6.65 5.09 12.40
C ALA A 40 -5.23 5.28 12.94
N GLY A 41 -4.81 6.53 13.08
CA GLY A 41 -3.43 6.83 13.45
C GLY A 41 -3.18 8.29 13.79
N SER A 42 -1.90 8.61 13.92
CA SER A 42 -1.40 9.93 14.33
C SER A 42 -0.41 10.49 13.32
N LEU A 43 -0.50 11.80 13.08
CA LEU A 43 0.45 12.61 12.33
C LEU A 43 1.63 13.05 13.23
N ASN A 44 2.84 13.07 12.66
CA ASN A 44 4.09 13.54 13.26
C ASN A 44 4.46 12.85 14.58
N GLU A 45 4.43 11.52 14.57
CA GLU A 45 5.10 10.63 15.54
C GLU A 45 4.73 10.70 17.02
N ASN A 46 3.73 11.50 17.42
CA ASN A 46 3.22 11.46 18.80
C ASN A 46 2.17 10.34 18.97
N LEU A 47 2.66 9.09 19.01
CA LEU A 47 1.85 7.89 19.28
C LEU A 47 0.96 8.09 20.52
N GLY A 48 -0.36 8.04 20.34
CA GLY A 48 -1.34 8.07 21.43
C GLY A 48 -1.72 9.44 21.98
N VAL A 49 -1.25 10.55 21.37
CA VAL A 49 -1.57 11.90 21.87
C VAL A 49 -2.75 12.53 21.11
N ASN A 50 -2.89 12.26 19.80
CA ASN A 50 -4.05 12.65 19.00
C ASN A 50 -4.23 11.66 17.82
N ASN A 51 -5.40 11.00 17.75
CA ASN A 51 -5.79 10.23 16.57
C ASN A 51 -6.39 11.19 15.55
N ASN A 52 -5.60 11.60 14.57
CA ASN A 52 -6.03 12.56 13.57
C ASN A 52 -5.92 12.04 12.14
N VAL A 53 -5.52 10.78 11.95
CA VAL A 53 -5.52 10.11 10.66
C VAL A 53 -6.56 9.01 10.66
N THR A 54 -7.37 8.93 9.61
CA THR A 54 -8.23 7.79 9.31
C THR A 54 -8.01 7.38 7.86
N ALA A 55 -7.91 6.08 7.58
CA ALA A 55 -7.81 5.60 6.22
C ALA A 55 -8.72 4.39 5.98
N LEU A 56 -9.27 4.35 4.77
CA LEU A 56 -10.06 3.28 4.21
C LEU A 56 -9.36 2.82 2.94
N SER A 57 -9.05 1.53 2.84
CA SER A 57 -8.47 0.99 1.62
C SER A 57 -9.27 -0.21 1.14
N ILE A 58 -9.49 -0.27 -0.17
CA ILE A 58 -10.09 -1.44 -0.84
C ILE A 58 -9.17 -1.79 -1.99
N GLY A 59 -8.85 -3.06 -2.11
CA GLY A 59 -7.96 -3.50 -3.16
C GLY A 59 -7.95 -5.01 -3.30
N GLY A 60 -6.98 -5.52 -4.02
CA GLY A 60 -6.85 -6.94 -4.22
C GLY A 60 -5.76 -7.30 -5.21
N ASN A 61 -5.53 -8.61 -5.27
CA ASN A 61 -4.59 -9.24 -6.16
C ASN A 61 -5.31 -10.34 -6.93
N TYR A 62 -4.94 -10.51 -8.19
CA TYR A 62 -5.39 -11.61 -9.05
C TYR A 62 -4.19 -12.27 -9.70
N LEU A 63 -4.06 -13.59 -9.52
CA LEU A 63 -2.99 -14.38 -10.11
C LEU A 63 -3.34 -14.66 -11.58
N TRP A 64 -2.81 -13.82 -12.47
CA TRP A 64 -3.07 -13.92 -13.91
C TRP A 64 -2.32 -15.08 -14.57
N THR A 65 -1.10 -15.33 -14.11
CA THR A 65 -0.28 -16.51 -14.48
C THR A 65 0.36 -17.08 -13.23
N ASP A 66 1.10 -18.19 -13.34
CA ASP A 66 1.79 -18.81 -12.20
C ASP A 66 2.68 -17.85 -11.40
N ASN A 67 3.15 -16.74 -11.98
CA ASN A 67 3.99 -15.78 -11.27
C ASN A 67 3.57 -14.31 -11.40
N VAL A 68 2.60 -13.98 -12.26
CA VAL A 68 2.20 -12.59 -12.50
C VAL A 68 0.88 -12.29 -11.79
N LEU A 69 0.91 -11.22 -11.01
CA LEU A 69 -0.22 -10.68 -10.29
C LEU A 69 -0.70 -9.39 -10.97
N LEU A 70 -2.00 -9.26 -11.16
CA LEU A 70 -2.64 -7.97 -11.35
C LEU A 70 -3.01 -7.43 -9.96
N THR A 71 -2.71 -6.15 -9.72
CA THR A 71 -2.96 -5.52 -8.43
C THR A 71 -3.84 -4.30 -8.62
N LEU A 72 -4.68 -4.02 -7.63
CA LEU A 72 -5.48 -2.80 -7.59
C LEU A 72 -5.57 -2.34 -6.14
N ASP A 73 -5.18 -1.10 -5.88
CA ASP A 73 -5.34 -0.48 -4.58
C ASP A 73 -6.06 0.86 -4.73
N TYR A 74 -7.16 1.01 -4.01
CA TYR A 74 -7.81 2.30 -3.77
C TYR A 74 -7.67 2.65 -2.29
N THR A 75 -7.25 3.86 -1.97
CA THR A 75 -7.18 4.36 -0.59
C THR A 75 -7.81 5.73 -0.49
N ALA A 76 -8.71 5.91 0.47
CA ALA A 76 -9.24 7.19 0.91
C ALA A 76 -8.69 7.49 2.30
N ARG A 77 -8.03 8.63 2.48
CA ARG A 77 -7.33 8.98 3.70
C ARG A 77 -7.64 10.41 4.13
N PHE A 78 -7.92 10.57 5.40
CA PHE A 78 -8.34 11.83 6.02
C PHE A 78 -7.36 12.17 7.13
N ILE A 79 -6.72 13.34 7.05
CA ILE A 79 -5.75 13.84 8.02
C ILE A 79 -6.27 15.15 8.58
N HIS A 80 -6.37 15.25 9.91
CA HIS A 80 -6.90 16.41 10.63
C HIS A 80 -5.77 17.09 11.43
N PRO A 81 -4.87 17.86 10.80
CA PRO A 81 -3.74 18.46 11.49
C PRO A 81 -4.17 19.49 12.56
N SER A 82 -5.25 20.24 12.32
CA SER A 82 -5.80 21.17 13.32
C SER A 82 -7.27 21.55 13.05
N ALA A 83 -7.52 22.63 12.29
CA ALA A 83 -8.84 23.14 11.90
C ALA A 83 -9.15 22.90 10.42
N THR A 84 -8.39 22.00 9.80
CA THR A 84 -8.51 21.61 8.41
C THR A 84 -8.55 20.11 8.30
N THR A 85 -9.19 19.65 7.23
CA THR A 85 -9.19 18.25 6.83
C THR A 85 -8.47 18.14 5.49
N THR A 86 -7.39 17.37 5.47
CA THR A 86 -6.70 17.00 4.23
C THR A 86 -7.17 15.62 3.81
N GLU A 87 -7.70 15.53 2.61
CA GLU A 87 -8.19 14.31 1.99
C GLU A 87 -7.23 13.87 0.88
N PHE A 88 -6.80 12.62 0.92
CA PHE A 88 -6.04 11.99 -0.15
C PHE A 88 -6.78 10.75 -0.64
N TYR A 89 -7.08 10.72 -1.92
CA TYR A 89 -7.63 9.57 -2.61
C TYR A 89 -6.60 9.06 -3.60
N THR A 90 -6.18 7.80 -3.49
CA THR A 90 -5.28 7.17 -4.45
C THR A 90 -5.97 6.00 -5.12
N LEU A 91 -5.76 5.87 -6.43
CA LEU A 91 -6.15 4.69 -7.20
C LEU A 91 -4.93 4.21 -7.98
N LEU A 92 -4.40 3.06 -7.60
CA LEU A 92 -3.15 2.51 -8.10
C LEU A 92 -3.36 1.08 -8.62
N PRO A 93 -3.78 0.90 -9.88
CA PRO A 93 -3.66 -0.38 -10.55
C PRO A 93 -2.18 -0.68 -10.83
N GLY A 94 -1.84 -1.97 -10.90
CA GLY A 94 -0.47 -2.37 -11.14
C GLY A 94 -0.31 -3.82 -11.55
N VAL A 95 0.95 -4.17 -11.72
CA VAL A 95 1.42 -5.53 -11.99
C VAL A 95 2.52 -5.88 -11.01
N ALA A 96 2.54 -7.13 -10.56
CA ALA A 96 3.60 -7.62 -9.71
C ALA A 96 4.04 -9.02 -10.15
N TYR A 97 5.29 -9.34 -9.85
CA TYR A 97 5.87 -10.64 -10.08
C TYR A 97 6.18 -11.30 -8.74
N ARG A 98 5.71 -12.53 -8.53
CA ARG A 98 6.04 -13.34 -7.35
C ARG A 98 7.24 -14.24 -7.63
N TYR A 99 8.18 -14.21 -6.71
CA TYR A 99 9.35 -15.08 -6.62
C TYR A 99 9.10 -16.07 -5.47
N PRO A 100 8.63 -17.29 -5.78
CA PRO A 100 8.47 -18.30 -4.75
C PRO A 100 9.85 -18.77 -4.30
N LEU A 101 10.21 -18.48 -3.04
CA LEU A 101 11.50 -18.86 -2.49
C LEU A 101 11.44 -20.22 -1.81
N LEU A 102 10.36 -20.47 -1.07
CA LEU A 102 10.05 -21.73 -0.37
C LEU A 102 8.53 -21.98 -0.45
N ASP A 103 8.07 -23.18 -0.09
CA ASP A 103 6.64 -23.56 -0.09
C ASP A 103 5.73 -22.63 0.75
N LYS A 104 6.33 -21.84 1.64
CA LYS A 104 5.65 -20.93 2.56
C LYS A 104 6.15 -19.50 2.49
N LEU A 105 7.15 -19.20 1.67
CA LEU A 105 7.82 -17.90 1.65
C LEU A 105 7.98 -17.39 0.23
N ASP A 106 7.38 -16.24 -0.02
CA ASP A 106 7.44 -15.55 -1.30
C ASP A 106 7.96 -14.13 -1.15
N VAL A 107 8.63 -13.67 -2.20
CA VAL A 107 8.92 -12.25 -2.43
C VAL A 107 8.11 -11.78 -3.62
N VAL A 108 7.47 -10.63 -3.50
CA VAL A 108 6.66 -10.04 -4.57
C VAL A 108 7.21 -8.66 -4.86
N ALA A 109 7.60 -8.42 -6.12
CA ALA A 109 8.01 -7.10 -6.57
C ALA A 109 6.95 -6.55 -7.52
N GLY A 110 6.52 -5.31 -7.31
CA GLY A 110 5.42 -4.72 -8.06
C GLY A 110 5.66 -3.28 -8.49
N ALA A 111 5.02 -2.90 -9.59
CA ALA A 111 4.95 -1.54 -10.07
C ALA A 111 3.47 -1.15 -10.28
N LYS A 112 3.15 0.11 -9.97
CA LYS A 112 1.80 0.67 -10.04
C LYS A 112 1.82 2.01 -10.75
N LEU A 113 0.74 2.34 -11.43
CA LEU A 113 0.55 3.63 -12.08
C LEU A 113 -0.91 4.02 -12.02
N GLY A 114 -1.20 5.21 -11.52
CA GLY A 114 -2.56 5.70 -11.43
C GLY A 114 -2.61 7.15 -11.02
N TYR A 115 -3.53 7.49 -10.12
CA TYR A 115 -3.84 8.88 -9.78
C TYR A 115 -3.92 9.09 -8.28
N LEU A 116 -3.51 10.29 -7.87
CA LEU A 116 -3.73 10.90 -6.59
C LEU A 116 -4.70 12.07 -6.78
N TRP A 117 -5.77 12.12 -5.99
CA TRP A 117 -6.59 13.31 -5.80
C TRP A 117 -6.38 13.80 -4.38
N ALA A 118 -6.00 15.05 -4.24
CA ALA A 118 -5.76 15.69 -2.95
C ALA A 118 -6.73 16.88 -2.81
N SER A 119 -7.37 16.99 -1.65
CA SER A 119 -8.19 18.16 -1.31
C SER A 119 -7.95 18.57 0.13
N GLN A 120 -8.13 19.85 0.41
CA GLN A 120 -8.07 20.39 1.76
C GLN A 120 -9.21 21.37 1.96
N THR A 121 -9.90 21.22 3.08
CA THR A 121 -11.04 22.04 3.48
C THR A 121 -10.83 22.60 4.87
N LEU A 122 -11.46 23.75 5.15
CA LEU A 122 -11.54 24.32 6.49
C LEU A 122 -12.73 23.72 7.24
N ASP A 123 -12.50 23.13 8.41
CA ASP A 123 -13.53 22.38 9.14
C ASP A 123 -14.72 23.25 9.60
N ALA A 124 -14.48 24.55 9.81
CA ALA A 124 -15.49 25.47 10.33
C ALA A 124 -16.51 25.93 9.27
N THR A 125 -16.14 25.91 7.99
CA THR A 125 -16.93 26.51 6.89
C THR A 125 -17.05 25.63 5.65
N ASP A 126 -16.40 24.48 5.64
CA ASP A 126 -16.20 23.61 4.48
C ASP A 126 -15.60 24.33 3.26
N GLN A 127 -14.89 25.43 3.49
CA GLN A 127 -14.25 26.18 2.42
C GLN A 127 -13.08 25.37 1.86
N GLU A 128 -13.11 25.08 0.56
CA GLU A 128 -12.00 24.47 -0.18
C GLU A 128 -10.78 25.43 -0.17
N LEU A 129 -9.69 24.97 0.43
CA LEU A 129 -8.40 25.67 0.48
C LEU A 129 -7.46 25.19 -0.62
N PHE A 130 -7.58 23.92 -0.98
CA PHE A 130 -6.73 23.25 -1.96
C PHE A 130 -7.50 22.10 -2.61
N LYS A 131 -7.29 21.90 -3.91
CA LYS A 131 -7.76 20.73 -4.64
C LYS A 131 -6.93 20.54 -5.88
N ASP A 132 -6.32 19.37 -6.00
CA ASP A 132 -5.46 19.05 -7.11
C ASP A 132 -5.47 17.55 -7.38
N ASN A 133 -5.04 17.16 -8.58
CA ASN A 133 -4.94 15.77 -8.97
C ASN A 133 -3.70 15.53 -9.81
N GLU A 134 -2.93 14.53 -9.44
CA GLU A 134 -1.70 14.19 -10.13
C GLU A 134 -1.61 12.73 -10.49
N MET A 135 -0.85 12.46 -11.55
CA MET A 135 -0.44 11.10 -11.84
C MET A 135 0.53 10.63 -10.75
N MET A 136 0.32 9.41 -10.27
CA MET A 136 1.16 8.80 -9.25
C MET A 136 1.70 7.47 -9.76
N TRP A 137 3.00 7.26 -9.61
CA TRP A 137 3.63 5.97 -9.84
C TRP A 137 4.07 5.37 -8.51
N GLY A 138 4.09 4.04 -8.46
CA GLY A 138 4.43 3.29 -7.27
C GLY A 138 5.35 2.11 -7.57
N ALA A 139 6.27 1.81 -6.66
CA ALA A 139 7.10 0.62 -6.67
C ALA A 139 7.03 -0.06 -5.31
N SER A 140 6.91 -1.38 -5.28
CA SER A 140 6.74 -2.13 -4.04
C SER A 140 7.57 -3.41 -4.01
N LEU A 141 7.98 -3.78 -2.79
CA LEU A 141 8.59 -5.05 -2.47
C LEU A 141 7.90 -5.62 -1.24
N GLU A 142 7.32 -6.81 -1.37
CA GLU A 142 6.57 -7.49 -0.33
C GLU A 142 7.16 -8.87 -0.04
N PHE A 143 7.25 -9.21 1.24
CA PHE A 143 7.60 -10.54 1.73
C PHE A 143 6.34 -11.16 2.32
N LYS A 144 5.97 -12.35 1.86
CA LYS A 144 4.80 -13.09 2.33
C LYS A 144 5.22 -14.41 2.93
N TYR A 145 4.74 -14.70 4.13
CA TYR A 145 5.06 -15.94 4.84
C TYR A 145 3.80 -16.63 5.39
N ALA A 146 3.53 -17.85 4.92
CA ALA A 146 2.50 -18.71 5.47
C ALA A 146 3.02 -19.42 6.73
N LEU A 147 2.76 -18.85 7.91
CA LEU A 147 3.10 -19.48 9.19
C LEU A 147 2.43 -20.86 9.33
N THR A 148 1.15 -20.90 8.98
CA THR A 148 0.32 -22.11 8.91
C THR A 148 -0.65 -21.97 7.75
N LYS A 149 -1.40 -23.03 7.42
CA LYS A 149 -2.48 -22.94 6.42
C LYS A 149 -3.51 -21.83 6.70
N ALA A 150 -3.69 -21.49 7.98
CA ALA A 150 -4.63 -20.47 8.42
C ALA A 150 -3.99 -19.09 8.70
N TRP A 151 -2.67 -19.01 8.89
CA TRP A 151 -1.99 -17.76 9.27
C TRP A 151 -0.99 -17.33 8.20
N GLU A 152 -1.17 -16.11 7.70
CA GLU A 152 -0.24 -15.45 6.77
C GLU A 152 0.30 -14.17 7.42
N LEU A 153 1.61 -13.95 7.27
CA LEU A 153 2.25 -12.68 7.56
C LEU A 153 2.67 -12.03 6.25
N ALA A 154 2.55 -10.72 6.16
CA ALA A 154 3.12 -9.97 5.05
C ALA A 154 3.79 -8.68 5.53
N MET A 155 4.91 -8.35 4.90
CA MET A 155 5.64 -7.10 5.09
C MET A 155 5.90 -6.47 3.73
N ARG A 156 5.41 -5.25 3.51
CA ARG A 156 5.52 -4.52 2.25
C ARG A 156 6.19 -3.18 2.47
N GLY A 157 7.25 -2.92 1.71
CA GLY A 157 7.76 -1.57 1.46
C GLY A 157 7.21 -1.08 0.13
N GLU A 158 6.74 0.17 0.08
CA GLU A 158 6.22 0.80 -1.13
C GLU A 158 6.68 2.26 -1.19
N LEU A 159 7.08 2.71 -2.37
CA LEU A 159 7.39 4.10 -2.68
C LEU A 159 6.32 4.59 -3.65
N ASN A 160 5.64 5.68 -3.33
CA ASN A 160 4.64 6.31 -4.18
C ASN A 160 5.05 7.76 -4.42
N SER A 161 5.21 8.14 -5.69
CA SER A 161 5.73 9.46 -6.04
C SER A 161 4.86 10.12 -7.11
N SER A 162 4.63 11.41 -6.92
CA SER A 162 3.85 12.33 -7.74
C SER A 162 4.35 13.76 -7.47
N ASP A 163 3.93 14.73 -8.27
CA ASP A 163 4.32 16.13 -8.06
C ASP A 163 3.73 16.71 -6.75
N LEU A 164 2.64 16.12 -6.25
CA LEU A 164 1.98 16.53 -4.98
C LEU A 164 2.50 15.82 -3.74
N ALA A 165 2.99 14.59 -3.88
CA ALA A 165 3.38 13.75 -2.75
C ALA A 165 4.42 12.71 -3.17
N ASP A 166 5.51 12.63 -2.41
CA ASP A 166 6.50 11.55 -2.45
C ASP A 166 6.51 10.85 -1.10
N VAL A 167 6.07 9.59 -1.05
CA VAL A 167 5.73 8.89 0.18
C VAL A 167 6.33 7.48 0.17
N GLY A 168 7.20 7.22 1.15
CA GLY A 168 7.57 5.89 1.58
C GLY A 168 6.53 5.30 2.52
N VAL A 169 6.17 4.04 2.27
CA VAL A 169 5.14 3.30 3.00
C VAL A 169 5.72 1.97 3.44
N PHE A 170 5.70 1.73 4.74
CA PHE A 170 5.97 0.43 5.32
C PHE A 170 4.67 -0.13 5.89
N HIS A 171 4.27 -1.32 5.44
CA HIS A 171 3.05 -1.98 5.85
C HIS A 171 3.36 -3.39 6.33
N MET A 172 2.89 -3.74 7.52
CA MET A 172 3.04 -5.08 8.10
C MET A 172 1.67 -5.57 8.55
N ARG A 173 1.34 -6.82 8.21
CA ARG A 173 0.05 -7.41 8.53
C ARG A 173 0.14 -8.88 8.90
N ALA A 174 -0.84 -9.32 9.68
CA ALA A 174 -1.08 -10.71 10.02
C ALA A 174 -2.54 -11.05 9.77
N ASP A 175 -2.79 -12.08 8.98
CA ASP A 175 -4.12 -12.50 8.54
C ASP A 175 -4.42 -13.92 9.01
N TYR A 176 -5.56 -14.08 9.68
CA TYR A 176 -6.11 -15.36 10.09
C TYR A 176 -7.31 -15.74 9.21
N GLN A 177 -7.18 -16.84 8.50
CA GLN A 177 -8.25 -17.45 7.72
C GLN A 177 -9.16 -18.28 8.63
N PHE A 178 -10.37 -17.79 8.87
CA PHE A 178 -11.38 -18.47 9.68
C PHE A 178 -12.40 -19.28 8.85
N SER A 179 -12.43 -19.09 7.54
CA SER A 179 -13.26 -19.84 6.58
C SER A 179 -12.48 -20.12 5.30
N SER A 180 -12.91 -21.07 4.47
CA SER A 180 -12.26 -21.39 3.19
C SER A 180 -12.06 -20.18 2.27
N ASN A 181 -12.90 -19.16 2.40
CA ASN A 181 -12.92 -17.96 1.56
C ASN A 181 -12.80 -16.64 2.34
N LEU A 182 -12.61 -16.66 3.67
CA LEU A 182 -12.56 -15.43 4.47
C LEU A 182 -11.40 -15.43 5.45
N SER A 183 -10.73 -14.28 5.51
CA SER A 183 -9.69 -14.00 6.50
C SER A 183 -9.92 -12.66 7.17
N VAL A 184 -9.56 -12.57 8.43
CA VAL A 184 -9.52 -11.32 9.21
C VAL A 184 -8.09 -11.07 9.64
N GLY A 185 -7.66 -9.81 9.62
CA GLY A 185 -6.28 -9.46 9.95
C GLY A 185 -6.17 -8.17 10.73
N GLY A 186 -5.02 -8.03 11.38
CA GLY A 186 -4.56 -6.77 11.96
C GLY A 186 -3.33 -6.29 11.20
N PHE A 187 -3.17 -4.97 11.08
CA PHE A 187 -2.02 -4.40 10.40
C PHE A 187 -1.53 -3.11 11.04
N TYR A 188 -0.30 -2.76 10.67
CA TYR A 188 0.36 -1.52 10.99
C TYR A 188 0.92 -0.91 9.71
N THR A 189 0.74 0.40 9.55
CA THR A 189 1.31 1.17 8.45
C THR A 189 2.08 2.37 9.00
N HIS A 190 3.34 2.47 8.63
CA HIS A 190 4.13 3.67 8.79
C HIS A 190 4.26 4.36 7.43
N ARG A 191 4.09 5.68 7.40
CA ARG A 191 4.32 6.48 6.20
C ARG A 191 5.24 7.64 6.54
N ASP A 192 6.17 7.90 5.66
CA ASP A 192 7.08 9.03 5.69
C ASP A 192 7.06 9.64 4.30
N GLY A 193 6.70 10.91 4.19
CA GLY A 193 6.62 11.54 2.89
C GLY A 193 6.63 13.05 2.92
N ASP A 194 7.05 13.62 1.80
CA ASP A 194 7.00 15.04 1.53
C ASP A 194 5.69 15.35 0.78
N TYR A 195 4.89 16.26 1.34
CA TYR A 195 3.61 16.67 0.77
C TYR A 195 3.66 18.14 0.34
N GLN A 196 2.95 18.47 -0.73
CA GLN A 196 2.79 19.83 -1.24
C GLN A 196 1.32 20.26 -1.17
N THR A 197 0.76 20.30 0.04
CA THR A 197 -0.60 20.84 0.30
C THR A 197 -0.51 22.20 1.02
N ALA A 198 -1.64 22.90 1.20
CA ALA A 198 -1.63 24.21 1.84
C ALA A 198 -1.19 24.16 3.33
N GLU A 199 -1.66 23.18 4.12
CA GLU A 199 -1.23 23.02 5.53
C GLU A 199 -0.10 21.99 5.76
N ILE A 200 -0.03 20.92 4.96
CA ILE A 200 1.04 19.92 5.05
C ILE A 200 2.00 20.20 3.90
N ASN A 201 3.00 21.05 4.18
CA ASN A 201 4.05 21.42 3.23
C ASN A 201 5.42 21.03 3.79
N GLY A 202 6.03 20.01 3.18
CA GLY A 202 7.27 19.37 3.64
C GLY A 202 7.04 17.98 4.23
N ASN A 203 8.04 17.50 4.96
CA ASN A 203 8.05 16.13 5.50
C ASN A 203 7.00 15.95 6.60
N ALA A 204 6.21 14.88 6.48
CA ALA A 204 5.27 14.46 7.49
C ALA A 204 5.26 12.93 7.62
N THR A 205 5.26 12.46 8.86
CA THR A 205 5.21 11.02 9.16
C THR A 205 3.89 10.64 9.81
N THR A 206 3.43 9.42 9.58
CA THR A 206 2.22 8.89 10.21
C THR A 206 2.37 7.45 10.62
N ASN A 207 1.77 7.10 11.74
CA ASN A 207 1.69 5.72 12.23
C ASN A 207 0.22 5.34 12.38
N GLU A 208 -0.20 4.29 11.69
CA GLU A 208 -1.59 3.86 11.58
C GLU A 208 -1.72 2.37 11.95
N GLY A 209 -2.67 2.05 12.83
CA GLY A 209 -3.06 0.69 13.14
C GLY A 209 -4.45 0.41 12.58
N GLY A 210 -4.69 -0.81 12.11
CA GLY A 210 -5.97 -1.13 11.48
C GLY A 210 -6.34 -2.59 11.49
N ILE A 211 -7.56 -2.83 10.99
CA ILE A 211 -8.15 -4.15 10.79
C ILE A 211 -8.44 -4.37 9.32
N SER A 212 -8.34 -5.61 8.89
CA SER A 212 -8.57 -6.03 7.52
C SER A 212 -9.56 -7.17 7.45
N LEU A 213 -10.42 -7.14 6.43
CA LEU A 213 -11.21 -8.27 5.98
C LEU A 213 -10.77 -8.64 4.56
N ARG A 214 -10.48 -9.92 4.32
CA ARG A 214 -10.17 -10.46 3.00
C ARG A 214 -11.19 -11.50 2.56
N TYR A 215 -11.58 -11.43 1.30
CA TYR A 215 -12.31 -12.48 0.61
C TYR A 215 -11.39 -13.16 -0.40
N LEU A 216 -11.21 -14.47 -0.24
CA LEU A 216 -10.38 -15.34 -1.09
C LEU A 216 -11.28 -16.03 -2.12
N TYR A 217 -10.84 -16.11 -3.37
CA TYR A 217 -11.62 -16.69 -4.47
C TYR A 217 -10.82 -17.62 -5.39
#